data_AF-A0A7S2Z0Q6-F1
#
_entry.id   AF-A0A7S2Z0Q6-F1
#
_cell.length_a   1.000
_cell.length_b   1.000
_cell.length_c   1.000
_cell.angle_alpha   90.00
_cell.angle_beta   90.00
_cell.angle_gamma   90.00
#
_symmetry.space_group_name_H-M   'P 1'
#
loop_
_entity.id
_entity.type
_entity.pdbx_description
1 polymer ?
#
loop_
_entity_poly.entity_id
_entity_poly.type
_entity_poly.pdbx_seq_one_letter_code
_entity_poly.pdbx_strand_id
1 'polypeptide(L)'
;MSHIEDNLGDFLEAGVLGRDQAALVHEATRRLLLRVRPEAVALVDAFDHSDYALNSAIGSSDGDVYRRLLKMAQRNPFNATQEGPAWNDILGPFLNRNAKSKL
;
A
#
# COMPACT_ATOMS: atom_id res chain seq x y z
N MET A 1 -12.23 -9.58 3.66
CA MET A 1 -13.30 -10.51 3.24
C MET A 1 -14.08 -10.84 4.50
N SER A 2 -15.36 -11.22 4.43
CA SER A 2 -16.13 -11.45 5.67
C SER A 2 -15.70 -12.75 6.35
N HIS A 3 -15.85 -12.86 7.67
CA HIS A 3 -15.49 -14.08 8.41
C HIS A 3 -16.17 -15.36 7.86
N ILE A 4 -17.40 -15.24 7.36
CA ILE A 4 -18.13 -16.37 6.77
C ILE A 4 -17.50 -16.79 5.44
N GLU A 5 -17.08 -15.83 4.61
CA GLU A 5 -16.41 -16.13 3.33
C GLU A 5 -15.02 -16.72 3.53
N ASP A 6 -14.27 -16.24 4.52
CA ASP A 6 -12.91 -16.72 4.81
C ASP A 6 -12.90 -18.17 5.32
N ASN A 7 -13.99 -18.60 5.98
CA ASN A 7 -14.11 -19.93 6.59
C ASN A 7 -15.24 -20.77 5.96
N LEU A 8 -15.59 -20.48 4.70
CA LEU A 8 -16.75 -21.05 4.04
C LEU A 8 -16.74 -22.59 3.99
N GLY A 9 -15.54 -23.20 3.91
CA GLY A 9 -15.35 -24.65 3.98
C GLY A 9 -15.92 -25.25 5.26
N ASP A 10 -15.58 -24.70 6.42
CA ASP A 10 -16.04 -25.18 7.72
C ASP A 10 -17.57 -25.12 7.84
N PHE A 11 -18.19 -24.04 7.34
CA PHE A 11 -19.64 -23.88 7.37
C PHE A 11 -20.37 -24.87 6.43
N LEU A 12 -19.74 -25.22 5.30
CA LEU A 12 -20.25 -26.23 4.38
C LEU A 12 -20.10 -27.64 4.97
N GLU A 13 -18.94 -27.97 5.55
CA GLU A 13 -18.67 -29.27 6.18
C GLU A 13 -19.57 -29.52 7.39
N ALA A 14 -19.81 -28.49 8.20
CA ALA A 14 -20.72 -28.57 9.35
C ALA A 14 -22.21 -28.64 8.93
N GLY A 15 -22.52 -28.50 7.64
CA GLY A 15 -23.90 -28.49 7.13
C GLY A 15 -24.73 -27.29 7.55
N VAL A 16 -24.09 -26.23 8.07
CA VAL A 16 -24.74 -24.99 8.52
C VAL A 16 -25.16 -24.15 7.30
N LEU A 17 -24.33 -24.16 6.25
CA LEU A 17 -24.64 -23.53 4.97
C LEU A 17 -24.67 -24.57 3.86
N GLY A 18 -25.61 -24.42 2.93
CA GLY A 18 -25.64 -25.12 1.66
C GLY A 18 -24.91 -24.35 0.55
N ARG A 19 -24.69 -25.02 -0.58
CA ARG A 19 -24.01 -24.44 -1.76
C ARG A 19 -24.63 -23.14 -2.26
N ASP A 20 -25.96 -23.07 -2.31
CA ASP A 20 -26.67 -21.88 -2.80
C ASP A 20 -26.58 -20.74 -1.78
N GLN A 21 -26.61 -21.05 -0.49
CA GLN A 21 -26.43 -20.06 0.59
C GLN A 21 -25.01 -19.49 0.58
N ALA A 22 -24.00 -20.31 0.30
CA ALA A 22 -22.63 -19.86 0.11
C ALA A 22 -22.52 -18.81 -1.02
N ALA A 23 -23.21 -19.03 -2.14
CA ALA A 23 -23.28 -18.05 -3.23
C ALA A 23 -23.96 -16.74 -2.79
N LEU A 24 -25.02 -16.84 -1.99
CA LEU A 24 -25.72 -15.66 -1.43
C LEU A 24 -24.82 -14.86 -0.48
N VAL A 25 -23.94 -15.50 0.28
CA VAL A 25 -22.96 -14.78 1.14
C VAL A 25 -22.06 -13.89 0.29
N HIS A 26 -21.49 -14.42 -0.81
CA HIS A 26 -20.66 -13.62 -1.71
C HIS A 26 -21.41 -12.45 -2.34
N GLU A 27 -22.66 -12.67 -2.75
CA GLU A 27 -23.51 -11.61 -3.30
C GLU A 27 -23.80 -10.53 -2.24
N ALA A 28 -24.14 -10.96 -1.02
CA ALA A 28 -24.41 -10.05 0.09
C ALA A 28 -23.18 -9.21 0.44
N THR A 29 -21.99 -9.80 0.53
CA THR A 29 -20.73 -9.06 0.75
C THR A 29 -20.51 -8.02 -0.33
N ARG A 30 -20.60 -8.38 -1.62
CA ARG A 30 -20.41 -7.42 -2.72
C ARG A 30 -21.40 -6.26 -2.65
N ARG A 31 -22.67 -6.55 -2.36
CA ARG A 31 -23.72 -5.53 -2.21
C ARG A 31 -23.42 -4.59 -1.03
N LEU A 32 -22.96 -5.14 0.09
CA LEU A 32 -22.59 -4.35 1.26
C LEU A 32 -21.36 -3.48 1.01
N LEU A 33 -20.33 -3.99 0.32
CA LEU A 33 -19.16 -3.20 -0.07
C LEU A 33 -19.55 -1.99 -0.93
N LEU A 34 -20.47 -2.16 -1.88
CA LEU A 34 -20.99 -1.05 -2.68
C LEU A 34 -21.72 -0.01 -1.84
N ARG A 35 -22.44 -0.45 -0.80
CA ARG A 35 -23.16 0.44 0.12
C ARG A 35 -22.22 1.20 1.07
N VAL A 36 -21.13 0.58 1.49
CA VAL A 36 -20.12 1.21 2.37
C VAL A 36 -19.20 2.16 1.60
N ARG A 37 -18.90 1.87 0.33
CA ARG A 37 -17.99 2.66 -0.52
C ARG A 37 -18.15 4.19 -0.44
N PRO A 38 -19.35 4.81 -0.56
CA PRO A 38 -19.49 6.27 -0.47
C PRO A 38 -19.07 6.84 0.90
N GLU A 39 -19.23 6.07 1.96
CA GLU A 39 -18.91 6.48 3.34
C GLU A 39 -17.51 6.07 3.78
N ALA A 40 -16.76 5.33 2.94
CA ALA A 40 -15.50 4.72 3.33
C ALA A 40 -14.47 5.74 3.84
N VAL A 41 -14.41 6.92 3.22
CA VAL A 41 -13.52 8.02 3.64
C VAL A 41 -13.97 8.60 4.99
N ALA A 42 -15.25 8.94 5.13
CA ALA A 42 -15.78 9.48 6.39
C ALA A 42 -15.62 8.51 7.58
N LEU A 43 -15.77 7.21 7.34
CA LEU A 43 -15.57 6.17 8.35
C LEU A 43 -14.12 6.10 8.84
N VAL A 44 -13.13 6.30 7.97
CA VAL A 44 -11.71 6.34 8.38
C VAL A 44 -11.34 7.69 8.99
N ASP A 45 -11.91 8.79 8.51
CA ASP A 45 -11.73 10.13 9.07
C ASP A 45 -12.25 10.21 10.51
N ALA A 46 -13.30 9.44 10.86
CA ALA A 46 -13.86 9.39 12.21
C ALA A 46 -12.88 8.86 13.28
N PHE A 47 -11.76 8.23 12.89
CA PHE A 47 -10.69 7.88 13.83
C PHE A 47 -9.82 9.08 14.25
N ASP A 48 -9.95 10.22 13.56
CA ASP A 48 -9.31 11.50 13.90
C ASP A 48 -7.78 11.41 14.07
N HIS A 49 -7.13 10.62 13.21
CA HIS A 49 -5.67 10.55 13.18
C HIS A 49 -5.09 11.80 12.53
N SER A 50 -4.29 12.55 13.30
CA SER A 50 -3.51 13.65 12.71
C SER A 50 -2.49 13.16 11.68
N ASP A 51 -2.18 14.00 10.69
CA ASP A 51 -1.12 13.75 9.70
C ASP A 51 0.24 13.42 10.36
N TYR A 52 0.53 14.00 11.53
CA TYR A 52 1.75 13.71 12.29
C TYR A 52 1.75 12.29 12.85
N ALA A 53 0.63 11.85 13.45
CA ALA A 53 0.49 10.51 14.00
C ALA A 53 0.47 9.44 12.89
N LEU A 54 -0.23 9.73 11.79
CA LEU A 54 -0.35 8.82 10.66
C LEU A 54 0.94 8.71 9.83
N ASN A 55 1.72 9.80 9.76
CA ASN A 55 3.02 9.90 9.11
C ASN A 55 3.06 9.23 7.72
N SER A 56 2.00 9.43 6.93
CA SER A 56 1.81 8.78 5.64
C SER A 56 1.60 9.83 4.55
N ALA A 57 2.45 9.81 3.51
CA ALA A 57 2.26 10.67 2.36
C ALA A 57 1.00 10.30 1.55
N ILE A 58 0.64 9.02 1.50
CA ILE A 58 -0.53 8.51 0.76
C ILE A 58 -1.82 8.70 1.57
N GLY A 59 -1.75 8.58 2.89
CA GLY A 59 -2.88 8.77 3.80
C GLY A 59 -3.08 10.21 4.25
N SER A 60 -2.51 11.19 3.54
CA SER A 60 -2.58 12.60 3.92
C SER A 60 -4.02 13.13 3.94
N SER A 61 -4.38 13.89 4.97
CA SER A 61 -5.71 14.51 5.08
C SER A 61 -6.01 15.55 3.99
N ASP A 62 -4.99 16.15 3.37
CA ASP A 62 -5.15 17.14 2.30
C ASP A 62 -5.31 16.54 0.89
N GLY A 63 -5.14 15.21 0.76
CA GLY A 63 -5.20 14.50 -0.52
C GLY A 63 -4.08 14.82 -1.52
N ASP A 64 -3.08 15.65 -1.18
CA ASP A 64 -1.97 16.02 -2.07
C ASP A 64 -0.83 14.99 -2.04
N VAL A 65 -1.20 13.75 -2.38
CA VAL A 65 -0.35 12.56 -2.25
C VAL A 65 0.95 12.69 -3.05
N TYR A 66 0.89 13.18 -4.29
CA TYR A 66 2.05 13.21 -5.17
C TYR A 66 3.13 14.19 -4.70
N ARG A 67 2.76 15.41 -4.29
CA ARG A 67 3.74 16.37 -3.78
C ARG A 67 4.33 15.90 -2.45
N ARG A 68 3.53 15.28 -1.58
CA ARG A 68 4.00 14.73 -0.31
C ARG A 68 4.97 13.56 -0.52
N LEU A 69 4.67 12.64 -1.43
CA LEU A 69 5.57 11.54 -1.79
C LEU A 69 6.92 12.07 -2.30
N LEU A 70 6.89 13.06 -3.21
CA LEU A 70 8.11 13.67 -3.73
C LEU A 70 8.93 14.32 -2.60
N LYS A 71 8.30 15.12 -1.74
CA LYS A 71 8.95 15.77 -0.61
C LYS A 71 9.54 14.76 0.38
N MET A 72 8.86 13.64 0.62
CA MET A 72 9.35 12.57 1.48
C MET A 72 10.56 11.86 0.86
N ALA A 73 10.51 11.55 -0.44
CA ALA A 73 11.62 10.93 -1.16
C ALA A 73 12.86 11.84 -1.19
N GLN A 74 12.70 13.14 -1.45
CA GLN A 74 13.80 14.12 -1.46
C GLN A 74 14.55 14.22 -0.14
N ARG A 75 13.88 13.96 0.99
CA ARG A 75 14.49 13.99 2.33
C ARG A 75 15.28 12.73 2.67
N ASN A 76 15.22 11.70 1.83
CA ASN A 76 15.97 10.48 2.06
C ASN A 76 17.48 10.78 2.03
N PRO A 77 18.28 10.33 3.03
CA PRO A 77 19.72 10.55 3.06
C PRO A 77 20.48 10.11 1.80
N PHE A 78 19.97 9.11 1.07
CA PHE A 78 20.56 8.66 -0.20
C PHE A 78 20.49 9.72 -1.31
N ASN A 79 19.57 10.68 -1.21
CA ASN A 79 19.38 11.77 -2.16
C ASN A 79 20.11 13.06 -1.74
N ALA A 80 21.00 13.00 -0.73
CA ALA A 80 21.76 14.16 -0.27
C ALA A 80 22.75 14.69 -1.33
N THR A 81 23.21 13.83 -2.24
CA THR A 81 24.02 14.19 -3.39
C THR A 81 23.43 13.58 -4.67
N GLN A 82 23.80 14.12 -5.83
CA GLN A 82 23.30 13.65 -7.12
C GLN A 82 23.84 12.25 -7.47
N GLU A 83 25.09 12.00 -7.12
CA GLU A 83 25.82 10.76 -7.41
C GLU A 83 25.58 9.64 -6.38
N GLY A 84 25.09 9.99 -5.19
CA GLY A 84 24.86 9.05 -4.10
C GLY A 84 26.15 8.61 -3.38
N PRO A 85 26.02 7.96 -2.22
CA PRO A 85 27.14 7.73 -1.30
C PRO A 85 28.21 6.76 -1.83
N ALA A 86 27.86 5.88 -2.77
CA ALA A 86 28.76 4.83 -3.26
C ALA A 86 29.59 5.23 -4.51
N TRP A 87 29.36 6.42 -5.07
CA TRP A 87 29.96 6.79 -6.36
C TRP A 87 31.48 6.92 -6.29
N ASN A 88 32.02 7.73 -5.39
CA ASN A 88 33.44 8.04 -5.36
C ASN A 88 34.30 6.82 -4.97
N ASP A 89 33.84 6.02 -4.01
CA ASP A 89 34.64 4.96 -3.42
C ASP A 89 34.54 3.62 -4.16
N ILE A 90 33.41 3.35 -4.82
CA ILE A 90 33.11 2.03 -5.40
C ILE A 90 32.79 2.15 -6.89
N LEU A 91 31.68 2.82 -7.24
CA LEU A 91 31.11 2.72 -8.58
C LEU A 91 31.97 3.45 -9.62
N GLY A 92 32.44 4.65 -9.31
CA GLY A 92 33.27 5.47 -10.19
C GLY A 92 34.58 4.77 -10.59
N PRO A 93 35.42 4.33 -9.64
CA PRO A 93 36.64 3.59 -9.93
C PRO A 93 36.38 2.28 -10.69
N PHE A 94 35.34 1.53 -10.31
CA PHE A 94 34.98 0.26 -10.96
C PHE A 94 34.60 0.45 -12.43
N LEU A 95 33.70 1.40 -12.72
CA LEU A 95 33.19 1.66 -14.07
C LEU A 95 34.29 2.27 -14.97
N ASN A 96 35.08 3.20 -14.45
CA ASN A 96 36.12 3.89 -15.21
C ASN A 96 37.34 3.00 -15.51
N ARG A 97 37.62 1.99 -14.68
CA ARG A 97 38.70 1.01 -14.94
C ARG A 97 38.39 0.13 -16.14
N ASN A 98 37.14 -0.33 -16.26
CA ASN A 98 36.71 -1.19 -17.38
C ASN A 98 36.61 -0.43 -18.71
N ALA A 99 36.38 0.89 -18.67
CA ALA A 99 36.39 1.74 -19.86
C ALA A 99 37.80 1.85 -20.49
N LYS A 100 38.86 1.81 -19.67
CA LYS A 100 40.26 1.90 -20.12
C LYS A 100 40.87 0.58 -20.59
N SER A 101 40.24 -0.55 -20.30
CA SER A 101 40.77 -1.90 -20.62
C SER A 101 40.38 -2.41 -22.01
N LYS A 102 39.60 -1.65 -22.79
CA LYS A 102 39.16 -2.03 -24.16
C LYS A 102 40.02 -1.43 -25.29
N LEU A 103 41.23 -0.98 -24.97
CA LEU A 103 42.25 -0.55 -25.92
C LEU A 103 43.43 -1.52 -25.90
#